data_AF-A0A3D8IIT7-F1
#
_entry.id   AF-A0A3D8IIT7-F1
#
_cell.length_a   1.000
_cell.length_b   1.000
_cell.length_c   1.000
_cell.angle_alpha   90.00
_cell.angle_beta   90.00
_cell.angle_gamma   90.00
#
_symmetry.space_group_name_H-M   'P 1'
#
loop_
_entity.id
_entity.type
_entity.pdbx_description
1 polymer ?
#
loop_
_entity_poly.entity_id
_entity_poly.type
_entity_poly.pdbx_seq_one_letter_code
_entity_poly.pdbx_strand_id
1 'polypeptide(L)'
;MLKSFLQKISFLLVVCLPMAVFGASDSALGKFKGEFETQVTNTASDIASMVNTFVSVIGILWLVILLIIVMFNKERMMEHIKGIIAVSVILGIVWGISKSLI
;
A
#
# COMPACT_ATOMS: atom_id res chain seq x y z
N MET A 1 40.65 40.06 -12.16
CA MET A 1 39.34 39.48 -12.56
C MET A 1 39.21 37.99 -12.24
N LEU A 2 40.24 37.15 -12.49
CA LEU A 2 40.14 35.70 -12.26
C LEU A 2 39.93 35.29 -10.77
N LYS A 3 40.57 36.01 -9.83
CA LYS A 3 40.46 35.75 -8.38
C LYS A 3 39.04 35.92 -7.82
N SER A 4 38.30 36.95 -8.25
CA SER A 4 36.93 37.20 -7.77
C SER A 4 35.92 36.21 -8.35
N PHE A 5 36.18 35.67 -9.54
CA PHE A 5 35.36 34.65 -10.16
C PHE A 5 35.54 33.29 -9.49
N LEU A 6 36.80 32.90 -9.22
CA LEU A 6 37.14 31.72 -8.41
C LEU A 6 36.56 31.78 -6.99
N GLN A 7 36.57 32.96 -6.37
CA GLN A 7 36.01 33.14 -5.04
C GLN A 7 34.48 33.01 -5.01
N LYS A 8 33.78 33.49 -6.05
CA LYS A 8 32.33 33.30 -6.20
C LYS A 8 31.95 31.83 -6.44
N ILE A 9 32.71 31.11 -7.25
CA ILE A 9 32.51 29.67 -7.47
C ILE A 9 32.77 28.88 -6.19
N SER A 10 33.85 29.20 -5.47
CA SER A 10 34.15 28.56 -4.19
C SER A 10 33.07 28.83 -3.14
N PHE A 11 32.50 30.03 -3.11
CA PHE A 11 31.41 30.38 -2.19
C PHE A 11 30.11 29.64 -2.55
N LEU A 12 29.79 29.54 -3.84
CA LEU A 12 28.62 28.78 -4.32
C LEU A 12 28.74 27.28 -4.01
N LEU A 13 29.95 26.73 -4.12
CA LEU A 13 30.22 25.33 -3.80
C LEU A 13 30.08 25.06 -2.29
N VAL A 14 30.58 25.95 -1.44
CA VAL A 14 30.43 25.86 0.04
C VAL A 14 28.97 25.98 0.48
N VAL A 15 28.15 26.81 -0.17
CA VAL A 15 26.72 26.97 0.16
C VAL A 15 25.87 25.80 -0.36
N CYS A 16 26.22 25.20 -1.49
CA CYS A 16 25.50 24.03 -2.03
C CYS A 16 25.94 22.69 -1.42
N LEU A 17 27.15 22.59 -0.85
CA LEU A 17 27.66 21.36 -0.22
C LEU A 17 26.74 20.81 0.88
N PRO A 18 26.20 21.61 1.83
CA PRO A 18 25.24 21.13 2.80
C PRO A 18 23.99 20.55 2.14
N MET A 19 23.43 21.21 1.12
CA MET A 19 22.24 20.71 0.43
C MET A 19 22.50 19.39 -0.31
N ALA A 20 23.69 19.25 -0.92
CA ALA A 20 24.09 17.99 -1.55
C ALA A 20 24.33 16.87 -0.52
N VAL A 21 24.90 17.19 0.64
CA VAL A 21 25.17 16.23 1.71
C VAL A 21 23.89 15.81 2.44
N PHE A 22 22.89 16.69 2.60
CA PHE A 22 21.59 16.33 3.17
C PHE A 22 20.64 15.64 2.17
N GLY A 23 20.79 15.91 0.87
CA GLY A 23 20.02 15.25 -0.20
C GLY A 23 20.59 13.91 -0.67
N ALA A 24 21.85 13.60 -0.37
CA ALA A 24 22.46 12.33 -0.71
C ALA A 24 21.79 11.17 0.05
N SER A 25 21.61 10.02 -0.61
CA SER A 25 20.97 8.83 -0.03
C SER A 25 21.63 8.32 1.26
N ASP A 26 22.91 8.62 1.47
CA ASP A 26 23.70 8.23 2.64
C ASP A 26 23.64 9.25 3.81
N SER A 27 22.90 10.35 3.60
CA SER A 27 22.65 11.38 4.62
C SER A 27 21.67 10.90 5.69
N ALA A 28 21.64 11.59 6.84
CA ALA A 28 20.66 11.31 7.89
C ALA A 28 19.21 11.36 7.40
N LEU A 29 18.89 12.25 6.44
CA LEU A 29 17.56 12.36 5.83
C LEU A 29 17.28 11.24 4.82
N GLY A 30 18.29 10.83 4.04
CA GLY A 30 18.18 9.70 3.11
C GLY A 30 17.98 8.38 3.85
N LYS A 31 18.73 8.16 4.95
CA LYS A 31 18.58 7.00 5.83
C LYS A 31 17.25 6.99 6.57
N PHE A 32 16.82 8.12 7.10
CA PHE A 32 15.50 8.24 7.72
C PHE A 32 14.38 7.93 6.73
N LYS A 33 14.44 8.49 5.51
CA LYS A 33 13.46 8.21 4.46
C LYS A 33 13.46 6.72 4.07
N GLY A 34 14.63 6.13 3.88
CA GLY A 34 14.76 4.70 3.55
C GLY A 34 14.22 3.78 4.64
N GLU A 35 14.54 4.05 5.91
CA GLU A 35 13.99 3.27 7.03
C GLU A 35 12.49 3.49 7.22
N PHE A 36 12.00 4.71 7.03
CA PHE A 36 10.57 5.00 7.06
C PHE A 36 9.81 4.25 5.95
N GLU A 37 10.29 4.31 4.70
CA GLU A 37 9.69 3.59 3.58
C GLU A 37 9.74 2.07 3.80
N THR A 38 10.81 1.55 4.38
CA THR A 38 10.96 0.13 4.72
C THR A 38 9.96 -0.28 5.81
N GLN A 39 9.85 0.48 6.90
CA GLN A 39 8.90 0.19 7.98
C GLN A 39 7.45 0.31 7.51
N VAL A 40 7.13 1.32 6.69
CA VAL A 40 5.80 1.49 6.11
C VAL A 40 5.46 0.33 5.19
N THR A 41 6.41 -0.12 4.36
CA THR A 41 6.21 -1.25 3.45
C THR A 41 6.05 -2.57 4.21
N ASN A 42 6.88 -2.81 5.23
CA ASN A 42 6.77 -4.01 6.07
C ASN A 42 5.43 -4.03 6.83
N THR A 43 5.04 -2.90 7.42
CA THR A 43 3.76 -2.78 8.13
C THR A 43 2.58 -2.96 7.16
N ALA A 44 2.66 -2.38 5.96
CA ALA A 44 1.64 -2.55 4.94
C ALA A 44 1.53 -4.01 4.47
N SER A 45 2.67 -4.71 4.34
CA SER A 45 2.71 -6.13 3.97
C SER A 45 2.12 -7.02 5.08
N ASP A 46 2.45 -6.75 6.34
CA ASP A 46 1.88 -7.47 7.49
C ASP A 46 0.36 -7.30 7.57
N ILE A 47 -0.13 -6.06 7.43
CA ILE A 47 -1.56 -5.77 7.39
C ILE A 47 -2.21 -6.47 6.20
N ALA A 48 -1.60 -6.42 5.01
CA ALA A 48 -2.12 -7.09 3.84
C ALA A 48 -2.23 -8.61 4.04
N SER A 49 -1.24 -9.24 4.69
CA SER A 49 -1.27 -10.66 5.06
C SER A 49 -2.42 -11.00 6.00
N MET A 50 -2.66 -10.17 7.01
CA MET A 50 -3.81 -10.33 7.92
C MET A 50 -5.14 -10.18 7.19
N VAL A 51 -5.27 -9.15 6.33
CA VAL A 51 -6.49 -8.90 5.54
C VAL A 51 -6.73 -10.04 4.56
N ASN A 52 -5.70 -10.54 3.87
CA ASN A 52 -5.82 -11.67 2.95
C ASN A 52 -6.35 -12.92 3.66
N THR A 53 -5.81 -13.22 4.85
CA THR A 53 -6.27 -14.35 5.67
C THR A 53 -7.73 -14.18 6.09
N PHE A 54 -8.09 -13.00 6.60
CA PHE A 54 -9.45 -12.68 7.02
C PHE A 54 -10.47 -12.76 5.87
N VAL A 55 -10.13 -12.17 4.73
CA VAL A 55 -10.98 -12.18 3.53
C VAL A 55 -11.11 -13.58 2.96
N SER A 56 -10.07 -14.42 3.03
CA SER A 56 -10.14 -15.82 2.60
C SER A 56 -11.12 -16.62 3.46
N VAL A 57 -11.07 -16.47 4.79
CA VAL A 57 -11.99 -17.14 5.71
C VAL A 57 -13.44 -16.66 5.50
N ILE A 58 -13.65 -15.34 5.40
CA ILE A 58 -14.98 -14.77 5.17
C ILE A 58 -15.51 -15.12 3.78
N GLY A 59 -14.65 -15.12 2.76
CA GLY A 59 -15.02 -15.50 1.40
C GLY A 59 -15.52 -16.93 1.32
N ILE A 60 -14.86 -17.86 2.01
CA ILE A 60 -15.31 -19.26 2.10
C ILE A 60 -16.66 -19.35 2.82
N LEU A 61 -16.80 -18.68 3.98
CA LEU A 61 -18.08 -18.63 4.72
C LEU A 61 -19.20 -18.02 3.88
N TRP A 62 -18.91 -16.99 3.11
CA TRP A 62 -19.86 -16.32 2.21
C TRP A 62 -20.38 -17.28 1.14
N LEU A 63 -19.50 -18.08 0.52
CA LEU A 63 -19.92 -19.11 -0.44
C LEU A 63 -20.82 -20.18 0.19
N VAL A 64 -20.53 -20.58 1.44
CA VAL A 64 -21.37 -21.53 2.19
C VAL A 64 -22.77 -20.94 2.43
N ILE A 65 -22.85 -19.66 2.84
CA ILE A 65 -24.12 -18.97 3.05
C ILE A 65 -24.92 -18.89 1.74
N LEU A 66 -24.27 -18.59 0.61
CA LEU A 66 -24.94 -18.54 -0.69
C LEU A 66 -25.48 -19.90 -1.11
N LEU A 67 -24.74 -20.99 -0.90
CA LEU A 67 -25.22 -22.35 -1.17
C LEU A 67 -26.47 -22.70 -0.37
N ILE A 68 -26.49 -22.34 0.92
CA ILE A 68 -27.66 -22.54 1.78
C ILE A 68 -28.86 -21.74 1.27
N ILE A 69 -28.67 -20.46 0.94
CA ILE A 69 -29.76 -19.60 0.43
C ILE A 69 -30.30 -20.14 -0.90
N VAL A 70 -29.44 -20.61 -1.81
CA VAL A 70 -29.83 -21.23 -3.09
C VAL A 70 -30.69 -22.47 -2.87
N MET A 71 -30.35 -23.34 -1.92
CA MET A 71 -31.08 -24.59 -1.69
C MET A 71 -32.41 -24.37 -0.99
N PHE A 72 -32.49 -23.42 -0.05
CA PHE A 72 -33.68 -23.27 0.80
C PHE A 72 -34.59 -22.11 0.40
N ASN A 73 -34.11 -21.11 -0.33
CA ASN A 73 -34.88 -19.87 -0.53
C ASN A 73 -34.46 -19.08 -1.78
N LYS A 74 -34.71 -19.68 -2.97
CA LYS A 74 -34.37 -19.08 -4.27
C LYS A 74 -35.02 -17.72 -4.52
N GLU A 75 -36.25 -17.53 -4.06
CA GLU A 75 -37.00 -16.27 -4.24
C GLU A 75 -36.30 -15.11 -3.52
N ARG A 76 -35.88 -15.34 -2.26
CA ARG A 76 -35.14 -14.35 -1.47
C ARG A 76 -33.76 -14.03 -2.07
N MET A 77 -33.17 -14.98 -2.78
CA MET A 77 -31.91 -14.75 -3.49
C MET A 77 -32.08 -13.82 -4.69
N MET A 78 -33.20 -13.94 -5.41
CA MET A 78 -33.51 -13.06 -6.53
C MET A 78 -33.85 -11.64 -6.08
N GLU A 79 -34.56 -11.47 -4.96
CA GLU A 79 -34.84 -10.14 -4.37
C GLU A 79 -33.57 -9.37 -3.99
N HIS A 80 -32.56 -10.06 -3.47
CA HIS A 80 -31.34 -9.43 -2.96
C HIS A 80 -30.10 -9.69 -3.82
N ILE A 81 -30.28 -10.12 -5.08
CA ILE A 81 -29.18 -10.52 -5.96
C ILE A 81 -28.15 -9.40 -6.19
N LYS A 82 -28.61 -8.14 -6.24
CA LYS A 82 -27.74 -6.96 -6.35
C LYS A 82 -26.82 -6.81 -5.13
N GLY A 83 -27.35 -7.06 -3.93
CA GLY A 83 -26.57 -7.03 -2.68
C GLY A 83 -25.57 -8.17 -2.61
N ILE A 84 -25.98 -9.37 -3.02
CA ILE A 84 -25.11 -10.56 -3.08
C ILE A 84 -23.91 -10.34 -4.01
N ILE A 85 -24.18 -9.80 -5.21
CA ILE A 85 -23.14 -9.48 -6.18
C ILE A 85 -22.22 -8.38 -5.64
N ALA A 86 -22.78 -7.31 -5.04
CA ALA A 86 -21.98 -6.22 -4.48
C ALA A 86 -20.99 -6.70 -3.41
N VAL A 87 -21.45 -7.52 -2.45
CA VAL A 87 -20.58 -8.09 -1.40
C VAL A 87 -19.50 -8.99 -2.01
N SER A 88 -19.85 -9.79 -3.01
CA SER A 88 -18.90 -10.69 -3.68
C SER A 88 -17.83 -9.93 -4.45
N VAL A 89 -18.19 -8.82 -5.11
CA VAL A 89 -17.24 -7.94 -5.82
C VAL A 89 -16.30 -7.26 -4.83
N ILE A 90 -16.82 -6.72 -3.72
CA ILE A 90 -16.00 -6.07 -2.68
C ILE A 90 -15.00 -7.07 -2.10
N LEU A 91 -15.45 -8.29 -1.74
CA LEU A 91 -14.56 -9.35 -1.26
C LEU A 91 -13.46 -9.67 -2.29
N GLY A 92 -13.80 -9.75 -3.57
CA GLY A 92 -12.83 -9.98 -4.65
C GLY A 92 -11.80 -8.86 -4.79
N ILE A 93 -12.23 -7.60 -4.70
CA ILE A 93 -11.33 -6.43 -4.78
C ILE A 93 -10.37 -6.41 -3.58
N VAL A 94 -10.90 -6.58 -2.35
CA VAL A 94 -10.07 -6.55 -1.14
C VAL A 94 -9.07 -7.72 -1.13
N TRP A 95 -9.49 -8.90 -1.58
CA TRP A 95 -8.58 -10.04 -1.75
C TRP A 95 -7.48 -9.74 -2.79
N GLY A 96 -7.84 -9.18 -3.94
CA GLY A 96 -6.90 -8.83 -5.00
C GLY A 96 -5.87 -7.78 -4.57
N ILE A 97 -6.30 -6.73 -3.87
CA ILE A 97 -5.40 -5.70 -3.34
C ILE A 97 -4.47 -6.29 -2.29
N SER A 98 -5.01 -7.08 -1.36
CA SER A 98 -4.21 -7.71 -0.30
C SER A 98 -3.15 -8.65 -0.87
N LYS A 99 -3.50 -9.44 -1.91
CA LYS A 99 -2.55 -10.31 -2.61
C LYS A 99 -1.50 -9.54 -3.41
N SER A 100 -1.79 -8.32 -3.86
CA SER A 100 -0.81 -7.48 -4.57
C SER A 100 0.18 -6.78 -3.62
N LEU A 101 -0.14 -6.70 -2.33
CA LEU A 101 0.67 -6.07 -1.28
C LEU A 101 1.54 -7.06 -0.50
N ILE A 102 1.29 -8.37 -0.66
CA ILE A 102 2.07 -9.49 -0.14
C ILE A 102 2.95 -10.02 -1.28
#